data_AF-A0AA51DDG1-F1
#
_entry.id   AF-A0AA51DDG1-F1
#
_cell.length_a   1.000
_cell.length_b   1.000
_cell.length_c   1.000
_cell.angle_alpha   90.00
_cell.angle_beta   90.00
_cell.angle_gamma   90.00
#
_symmetry.space_group_name_H-M   'P 1'
#
loop_
_entity.id
_entity.type
_entity.pdbx_description
1 polymer ?
#
loop_
_entity_poly.entity_id
_entity_poly.type
_entity_poly.pdbx_seq_one_letter_code
_entity_poly.pdbx_strand_id
1 'polypeptide(L)'
;MEQNAQAILIFGVAAASCIVYSIYQCVSFMRNKDKISYTIATIIDTNTLAPETMKKNNSKWAIVSFRVEGKEYVSSNRIQVPMNASIGDQIKIAYYKDNPRELFTPSLKKSGIFFVIGILCIVLMVYIKYNS
;
A
#
# COMPACT_ATOMS: atom_id res chain seq x y z
N MET A 1 3.20 -33.78 -14.10
CA MET A 1 3.48 -32.85 -15.22
C MET A 1 2.52 -31.67 -15.26
N GLU A 2 1.19 -31.88 -15.35
CA GLU A 2 0.21 -30.78 -15.44
C GLU A 2 0.19 -29.85 -14.20
N GLN A 3 0.24 -30.43 -12.99
CA GLN A 3 0.29 -29.67 -11.74
C GLN A 3 1.54 -28.76 -11.64
N ASN A 4 2.69 -29.23 -12.12
CA ASN A 4 3.93 -28.46 -12.10
C ASN A 4 3.88 -27.28 -13.10
N ALA A 5 3.26 -27.49 -14.28
CA ALA A 5 3.05 -26.43 -15.26
C ALA A 5 2.12 -25.32 -14.73
N GLN A 6 1.03 -25.70 -14.06
CA GLN A 6 0.14 -24.74 -13.39
C GLN A 6 0.86 -23.96 -12.29
N ALA A 7 1.64 -24.63 -11.44
CA ALA A 7 2.41 -23.98 -10.39
C ALA A 7 3.43 -22.97 -10.95
N ILE A 8 4.16 -23.35 -12.00
CA ILE A 8 5.11 -22.45 -12.70
C ILE A 8 4.40 -21.20 -13.21
N LEU A 9 3.22 -21.35 -13.83
CA LEU A 9 2.44 -20.22 -14.32
C LEU A 9 1.97 -19.30 -13.17
N ILE A 10 1.44 -19.87 -12.08
CA ILE A 10 0.98 -19.10 -10.91
C ILE A 10 2.14 -18.30 -10.30
N PHE A 11 3.28 -18.94 -10.04
CA PHE A 11 4.44 -18.26 -9.46
C PHE A 11 5.04 -17.23 -10.41
N GLY A 12 5.04 -17.49 -11.73
CA GLY A 12 5.49 -16.54 -12.74
C GLY A 12 4.63 -15.26 -12.77
N VAL A 13 3.30 -15.41 -12.79
CA VAL A 13 2.36 -14.28 -12.77
C VAL A 13 2.45 -13.52 -11.45
N ALA A 14 2.53 -14.22 -10.32
CA ALA A 14 2.68 -13.60 -9.00
C ALA A 14 3.99 -12.80 -8.90
N ALA A 15 5.10 -13.37 -9.37
CA ALA A 15 6.40 -12.69 -9.40
C ALA A 15 6.36 -11.41 -10.23
N ALA A 16 5.86 -11.49 -11.46
CA ALA A 16 5.73 -10.34 -12.35
C ALA A 16 4.88 -9.23 -11.71
N SER A 17 3.72 -9.59 -11.15
CA SER A 17 2.81 -8.65 -10.49
C SER A 17 3.47 -7.95 -9.29
N CYS A 18 4.18 -8.71 -8.44
CA CYS A 18 4.87 -8.17 -7.28
C CYS A 18 6.01 -7.23 -7.67
N ILE A 19 6.79 -7.58 -8.68
CA ILE A 19 7.91 -6.76 -9.17
C ILE A 19 7.38 -5.46 -9.80
N VAL A 20 6.36 -5.53 -10.65
CA VAL A 20 5.73 -4.34 -11.24
C VAL A 20 5.18 -3.40 -10.16
N TYR A 21 4.47 -3.93 -9.17
CA TYR A 21 3.97 -3.13 -8.05
C TYR A 21 5.11 -2.52 -7.23
N SER A 22 6.18 -3.28 -6.96
CA SER A 22 7.35 -2.78 -6.25
C SER A 22 8.04 -1.62 -6.99
N ILE A 23 8.22 -1.76 -8.31
CA ILE A 23 8.79 -0.71 -9.17
C ILE A 23 7.89 0.53 -9.17
N TYR A 24 6.58 0.37 -9.32
CA TYR A 24 5.62 1.48 -9.25
C TYR A 24 5.76 2.26 -7.95
N GLN A 25 5.81 1.56 -6.81
CA GLN A 25 5.95 2.19 -5.50
C GLN A 25 7.29 2.95 -5.36
N CYS A 26 8.38 2.36 -5.84
CA CYS A 26 9.70 2.98 -5.81
C CYS A 26 9.78 4.22 -6.71
N VAL A 27 9.39 4.08 -7.98
CA VAL A 27 9.43 5.17 -8.97
C VAL A 27 8.52 6.33 -8.54
N SER A 28 7.32 6.04 -8.05
CA SER A 28 6.41 7.08 -7.55
C SER A 28 7.01 7.82 -6.36
N PHE A 29 7.64 7.11 -5.42
CA PHE A 29 8.36 7.75 -4.31
C PHE A 29 9.50 8.63 -4.79
N MET A 30 10.37 8.12 -5.66
CA MET A 30 11.53 8.86 -6.17
C MET A 30 11.14 10.13 -6.93
N ARG A 31 10.04 10.10 -7.69
CA ARG A 31 9.54 11.27 -8.44
C ARG A 31 8.90 12.34 -7.56
N ASN A 32 8.40 11.97 -6.38
CA ASN A 32 7.59 12.86 -5.54
C ASN A 32 8.22 13.20 -4.18
N LYS A 33 9.36 12.59 -3.81
CA LYS A 33 10.02 12.79 -2.51
C LYS A 33 10.23 14.26 -2.12
N ASP A 34 10.50 15.13 -3.10
CA ASP A 34 10.76 16.56 -2.87
C ASP A 34 9.47 17.40 -2.89
N LYS A 35 8.35 16.81 -3.32
CA LYS A 35 7.01 17.42 -3.41
C LYS A 35 6.13 17.11 -2.20
N ILE A 36 6.46 16.05 -1.47
CA ILE A 36 5.69 15.61 -0.31
C ILE A 36 6.23 16.18 1.00
N SER A 37 5.37 16.28 2.00
CA SER A 37 5.74 16.54 3.39
C SER A 37 4.94 15.63 4.32
N TYR A 38 5.38 15.51 5.57
CA TYR A 38 4.75 14.63 6.56
C TYR A 38 4.12 15.45 7.68
N THR A 39 2.98 14.99 8.16
CA THR A 39 2.33 15.55 9.36
C THR A 39 1.56 14.48 10.10
N ILE A 40 1.11 14.82 11.31
CA ILE A 40 0.14 14.03 12.06
C ILE A 40 -1.25 14.50 11.66
N ALA A 41 -2.11 13.54 11.34
CA ALA A 41 -3.50 13.77 11.00
C ALA A 41 -4.41 12.94 11.89
N THR A 42 -5.61 13.43 12.13
CA THR A 42 -6.64 12.77 12.93
C THR A 42 -7.64 12.09 12.00
N ILE A 43 -7.97 10.83 12.24
CA ILE A 43 -9.03 10.13 11.51
C ILE A 43 -10.37 10.77 11.87
N ILE A 44 -11.09 11.27 10.86
CA ILE A 44 -12.40 11.89 11.06
C ILE A 44 -13.55 11.05 10.51
N ASP A 45 -13.25 10.11 9.61
CA ASP A 45 -14.23 9.21 9.03
C ASP A 45 -13.55 7.91 8.56
N THR A 46 -14.27 6.79 8.67
CA THR A 46 -13.77 5.48 8.27
C THR A 46 -14.82 4.71 7.48
N ASN A 47 -14.37 3.99 6.46
CA ASN A 47 -15.20 3.10 5.66
C ASN A 47 -14.55 1.72 5.56
N THR A 48 -15.36 0.66 5.59
CA THR A 48 -14.94 -0.72 5.37
C THR A 48 -15.71 -1.31 4.19
N LEU A 49 -15.06 -2.19 3.41
CA LEU A 49 -15.72 -2.85 2.27
C LEU A 49 -16.73 -3.91 2.73
N ALA A 50 -16.44 -4.58 3.84
CA ALA A 50 -17.33 -5.55 4.48
C ALA A 50 -17.72 -5.06 5.89
N PRO A 51 -18.74 -5.67 6.55
CA PRO A 51 -19.13 -5.31 7.91
C PRO A 51 -17.93 -5.34 8.87
N GLU A 52 -17.88 -4.41 9.84
CA GLU A 52 -16.74 -4.29 10.77
C GLU A 52 -16.51 -5.55 11.62
N THR A 53 -17.54 -6.39 11.80
CA THR A 53 -17.45 -7.67 12.48
C THR A 53 -16.56 -8.68 11.73
N MET A 54 -16.38 -8.51 10.42
CA MET A 54 -15.49 -9.30 9.58
C MET A 54 -14.10 -8.67 9.57
N LYS A 55 -13.26 -9.03 10.54
CA LYS A 55 -11.87 -8.55 10.63
C LYS A 55 -10.92 -9.22 9.63
N LYS A 56 -11.21 -10.46 9.22
CA LYS A 56 -10.42 -11.22 8.25
C LYS A 56 -10.84 -10.84 6.83
N ASN A 57 -9.87 -10.58 5.96
CA ASN A 57 -10.09 -10.19 4.55
C ASN A 57 -10.92 -8.90 4.36
N ASN A 58 -10.83 -7.94 5.29
CA ASN A 58 -11.46 -6.62 5.15
C ASN A 58 -10.39 -5.52 5.16
N SER A 59 -10.68 -4.38 4.51
CA SER A 59 -9.80 -3.21 4.49
C SER A 59 -10.54 -2.01 5.06
N LYS A 60 -9.92 -1.31 6.01
CA LYS A 60 -10.43 -0.06 6.57
C LYS A 60 -9.75 1.13 5.88
N TRP A 61 -10.55 2.09 5.47
CA TRP A 61 -10.13 3.26 4.71
C TRP A 61 -10.58 4.54 5.41
N ALA A 62 -9.66 5.45 5.69
CA ALA A 62 -9.92 6.65 6.46
C ALA A 62 -9.83 7.93 5.64
N ILE A 63 -10.71 8.89 5.95
CA ILE A 63 -10.49 10.32 5.68
C ILE A 63 -9.90 10.93 6.96
N VAL A 64 -8.96 11.86 6.79
CA VAL A 64 -8.27 12.51 7.91
C VAL A 64 -8.36 14.03 7.84
N SER A 65 -8.33 14.69 8.99
CA SER A 65 -8.08 16.13 9.10
C SER A 65 -6.70 16.42 9.68
N PHE A 66 -6.09 17.53 9.28
CA PHE A 66 -4.77 17.94 9.77
C PHE A 66 -4.55 19.43 9.55
N ARG A 67 -3.58 19.98 10.30
CA ARG A 67 -3.22 21.39 10.22
C ARG A 67 -1.80 21.55 9.67
N VAL A 68 -1.65 22.45 8.70
CA VAL A 68 -0.37 22.84 8.10
C VAL A 68 -0.36 24.35 7.98
N GLU A 69 0.70 25.00 8.46
CA GLU A 69 0.88 26.47 8.37
C GLU A 69 -0.33 27.26 8.88
N GLY A 70 -0.91 26.81 10.00
CA GLY A 70 -2.06 27.46 10.62
C GLY A 70 -3.41 27.18 9.95
N LYS A 71 -3.45 26.54 8.78
CA LYS A 71 -4.67 26.18 8.05
C LYS A 71 -5.04 24.71 8.22
N GLU A 72 -6.33 24.45 8.39
CA GLU A 72 -6.89 23.11 8.48
C GLU A 72 -7.23 22.55 7.09
N TYR A 73 -6.94 21.26 6.90
CA TYR A 73 -7.19 20.50 5.69
C TYR A 73 -7.91 19.20 6.03
N VAL A 74 -8.74 18.76 5.10
CA VAL A 74 -9.35 17.42 5.09
C VAL A 74 -8.87 16.72 3.83
N SER A 75 -8.49 15.45 3.96
CA SER A 75 -8.00 14.68 2.82
C SER A 75 -9.09 14.47 1.77
N SER A 76 -8.75 14.66 0.48
CA SER A 76 -9.67 14.40 -0.63
C SER A 76 -9.74 12.91 -0.99
N ASN A 77 -8.66 12.18 -0.76
CA ASN A 77 -8.59 10.73 -0.93
C ASN A 77 -8.59 10.01 0.42
N ARG A 78 -9.11 8.78 0.41
CA ARG A 78 -9.00 7.87 1.55
C ARG A 78 -7.65 7.16 1.54
N ILE A 79 -7.16 6.84 2.73
CA ILE A 79 -5.98 6.01 2.91
C ILE A 79 -6.31 4.75 3.69
N GLN A 80 -5.62 3.66 3.35
CA GLN A 80 -5.77 2.42 4.09
C GLN A 80 -5.16 2.55 5.49
N VAL A 81 -5.93 2.15 6.49
CA VAL A 81 -5.53 2.15 7.90
C VAL A 81 -5.70 0.75 8.51
N PRO A 82 -5.05 0.46 9.65
CA PRO A 82 -5.29 -0.77 10.40
C PRO A 82 -6.78 -0.95 10.75
N MET A 83 -7.24 -2.20 10.82
CA MET A 83 -8.66 -2.51 11.13
C MET A 83 -9.05 -2.09 12.57
N ASN A 84 -8.07 -1.96 13.47
CA ASN A 84 -8.27 -1.46 14.83
C ASN A 84 -8.22 0.07 14.94
N ALA A 85 -8.00 0.79 13.84
CA ALA A 85 -8.02 2.25 13.84
C ALA A 85 -9.46 2.77 13.99
N SER A 86 -9.59 3.84 14.77
CA SER A 86 -10.86 4.48 15.15
C SER A 86 -10.87 5.96 14.79
N ILE A 87 -12.07 6.54 14.70
CA ILE A 87 -12.23 7.99 14.60
C ILE A 87 -11.61 8.65 15.84
N GLY A 88 -10.83 9.71 15.63
CA GLY A 88 -10.04 10.37 16.67
C GLY A 88 -8.59 9.88 16.77
N ASP A 89 -8.25 8.72 16.20
CA ASP A 89 -6.86 8.24 16.21
C ASP A 89 -5.95 9.16 15.38
N GLN A 90 -4.73 9.35 15.87
CA GLN A 90 -3.70 10.11 15.18
C GLN A 90 -2.79 9.19 14.35
N ILE A 91 -2.59 9.54 13.09
CA ILE A 91 -1.73 8.79 12.17
C ILE A 91 -0.79 9.73 11.41
N LYS A 92 0.43 9.25 11.15
CA LYS A 92 1.38 9.95 10.28
C LYS A 92 0.99 9.76 8.83
N ILE A 93 0.84 10.86 8.11
CA ILE A 93 0.53 10.89 6.68
C ILE A 93 1.64 11.59 5.89
N ALA A 94 1.69 11.34 4.58
CA ALA A 94 2.38 12.18 3.63
C ALA A 94 1.34 12.90 2.76
N TYR A 95 1.54 14.19 2.50
CA TYR A 95 0.67 15.01 1.64
C TYR A 95 1.52 15.78 0.62
N TYR A 96 0.91 16.18 -0.49
CA TYR A 96 1.56 17.02 -1.50
C TYR A 96 1.58 18.49 -1.07
N LYS A 97 2.74 19.13 -1.07
CA LYS A 97 2.88 20.52 -0.59
C LYS A 97 2.09 21.53 -1.42
N ASP A 98 1.98 21.32 -2.72
CA ASP A 98 1.23 22.13 -3.69
C ASP A 98 -0.29 21.88 -3.64
N ASN A 99 -0.71 20.67 -3.21
CA ASN A 99 -2.10 20.34 -2.96
C ASN A 99 -2.27 19.57 -1.65
N PRO A 100 -2.32 20.27 -0.49
CA PRO A 100 -2.30 19.59 0.80
C PRO A 100 -3.48 18.65 1.05
N ARG A 101 -4.59 18.75 0.32
CA ARG A 101 -5.71 17.82 0.47
C ARG A 101 -5.41 16.42 -0.09
N GLU A 102 -4.44 16.31 -1.00
CA GLU A 102 -4.09 15.03 -1.64
C GLU A 102 -2.98 14.32 -0.86
N LEU A 103 -3.30 13.10 -0.40
CA LEU A 103 -2.38 12.27 0.36
C LEU A 103 -1.54 11.37 -0.55
N PHE A 104 -0.23 11.39 -0.30
CA PHE A 104 0.73 10.51 -0.93
C PHE A 104 0.77 9.15 -0.22
N THR A 105 0.35 8.11 -0.91
CA THR A 105 0.23 6.73 -0.38
C THR A 105 1.33 5.73 -0.79
N PRO A 106 2.12 5.95 -1.86
CA PRO A 106 3.24 5.06 -2.16
C PRO A 106 4.25 4.98 -1.01
N SER A 107 4.86 3.80 -0.85
CA SER A 107 5.70 3.51 0.31
C SER A 107 6.90 2.65 -0.08
N LEU A 108 8.10 3.09 0.28
CA LEU A 108 9.32 2.31 0.10
C LEU A 108 9.28 0.99 0.90
N LYS A 109 8.60 0.97 2.05
CA LYS A 109 8.37 -0.28 2.79
C LYS A 109 7.56 -1.28 1.98
N LYS A 110 6.45 -0.83 1.36
CA LYS A 110 5.65 -1.68 0.46
C LYS A 110 6.50 -2.13 -0.74
N SER A 111 7.28 -1.22 -1.34
CA SER A 111 8.19 -1.56 -2.43
C SER A 111 9.15 -2.71 -2.05
N GLY A 112 9.85 -2.60 -0.93
CA GLY A 112 10.77 -3.63 -0.45
C GLY A 112 10.09 -4.98 -0.17
N ILE A 113 8.94 -4.98 0.51
CA ILE A 113 8.19 -6.21 0.82
C ILE A 113 7.80 -6.94 -0.48
N PHE A 114 7.19 -6.24 -1.43
CA PHE A 114 6.76 -6.85 -2.68
C PHE A 114 7.93 -7.28 -3.56
N PHE A 115 9.07 -6.58 -3.50
CA PHE A 115 10.28 -7.02 -4.19
C PHE A 115 10.76 -8.38 -3.66
N VAL A 116 10.86 -8.53 -2.34
CA VAL A 116 11.27 -9.79 -1.69
C VAL A 116 10.30 -10.93 -2.04
N ILE A 117 9.00 -10.68 -1.99
CA ILE A 117 7.98 -11.68 -2.39
C ILE A 117 8.17 -12.09 -3.85
N GLY A 118 8.40 -11.12 -4.75
CA GLY A 118 8.65 -11.39 -6.16
C GLY A 118 9.86 -12.29 -6.41
N ILE A 119 10.98 -12.03 -5.72
CA ILE A 119 12.18 -12.88 -5.80
C ILE A 119 11.91 -14.29 -5.26
N LEU A 120 11.21 -14.42 -4.14
CA LEU A 120 10.84 -15.73 -3.60
C LEU A 120 9.97 -16.54 -4.59
N CYS A 121 9.01 -15.89 -5.24
CA CYS A 121 8.20 -16.54 -6.29
C CYS A 121 9.06 -17.02 -7.47
N ILE A 122 10.07 -16.25 -7.90
CA ILE A 122 11.01 -16.67 -8.95
C ILE A 122 11.82 -17.89 -8.50
N VAL A 123 12.36 -17.88 -7.28
CA VAL A 123 13.13 -19.00 -6.73
C VAL A 123 12.29 -20.29 -6.72
N LEU A 124 11.04 -20.21 -6.22
CA LEU A 124 10.12 -21.35 -6.21
C LEU A 124 9.79 -21.83 -7.62
N MET A 125 9.53 -20.91 -8.56
CA MET A 125 9.26 -21.25 -9.95
C MET A 125 10.44 -22.00 -10.59
N VAL A 126 11.68 -21.52 -10.39
CA VAL A 126 12.90 -22.16 -10.91
C VAL A 126 13.11 -23.53 -10.26
N TYR A 127 12.93 -23.61 -8.94
CA TYR A 127 13.04 -24.88 -8.21
C TYR A 127 12.05 -25.92 -8.73
N ILE A 128 10.76 -25.55 -8.89
CA ILE A 128 9.74 -26.47 -9.42
C ILE A 128 10.09 -26.88 -10.85
N LYS A 129 10.49 -25.94 -11.70
CA LYS A 129 10.88 -26.24 -13.09
C LYS A 129 12.07 -27.19 -13.17
N TYR A 130 13.04 -27.08 -12.27
CA TYR A 130 14.23 -27.96 -12.26
C TYR A 130 13.91 -29.37 -11.74
N ASN A 131 12.96 -29.51 -10.83
CA ASN A 131 12.55 -30.80 -10.24
C ASN A 131 11.31 -31.43 -10.91
N SER A 132 10.86 -30.89 -12.05
CA SER A 132 9.72 -31.39 -12.85
C SER A 132 10.18 -32.24 -14.01
#